data_AF-A0A2V5WEN2-F1
#
_entry.id   AF-A0A2V5WEN2-F1
#
_cell.length_a   1.000
_cell.length_b   1.000
_cell.length_c   1.000
_cell.angle_alpha   90.00
_cell.angle_beta   90.00
_cell.angle_gamma   90.00
#
_symmetry.space_group_name_H-M   'P 1'
#
loop_
_entity.id
_entity.type
_entity.pdbx_description
1 polymer ?
#
loop_
_entity_poly.entity_id
_entity_poly.type
_entity_poly.pdbx_seq_one_letter_code
_entity_poly.pdbx_strand_id
1 'polypeptide(L)' 'MNVLKPLGQSKSAAMSAEAMIGLGITIAALGLLGLLLGWAQHMRSVPEGAMFWLGLGGACVLLGVIIAATARARKGR' A
#
# COMPACT_ATOMS: atom_id res chain seq x y z
N MET A 1 -15.14 -1.53 42.55
CA MET A 1 -15.45 -1.48 41.10
C MET A 1 -14.17 -1.78 40.34
N ASN A 2 -14.02 -3.00 39.83
CA ASN A 2 -12.84 -3.41 39.09
C ASN A 2 -12.99 -2.95 37.63
N VAL A 3 -12.21 -1.95 37.24
CA VAL A 3 -12.14 -1.47 35.86
C VAL A 3 -11.47 -2.56 35.02
N LEU A 4 -12.27 -3.27 34.21
CA LEU A 4 -11.74 -4.18 33.19
C LEU A 4 -10.89 -3.37 32.20
N LYS A 5 -9.59 -3.64 32.25
CA LYS A 5 -8.58 -3.13 31.32
C LYS A 5 -8.91 -3.60 29.89
N PRO A 6 -8.88 -2.73 28.86
CA PRO A 6 -9.26 -3.11 27.49
C PRO A 6 -8.13 -3.87 26.79
N LEU A 7 -7.81 -5.09 27.23
CA LEU A 7 -6.81 -5.96 26.58
C LEU A 7 -7.28 -6.45 25.19
N GLY A 8 -8.59 -6.53 24.95
CA GLY A 8 -9.16 -6.94 23.66
C GLY A 8 -9.00 -5.88 22.55
N GLN A 9 -8.96 -4.61 22.90
CA GLN A 9 -8.93 -3.50 21.95
C GLN A 9 -7.53 -3.32 21.34
N SER A 10 -6.47 -3.52 22.13
CA SER A 10 -5.08 -3.49 21.63
C SER A 10 -4.75 -4.62 20.66
N LYS A 11 -5.29 -5.83 20.87
CA LYS A 11 -5.02 -6.97 19.97
C LYS A 11 -5.73 -6.82 18.62
N SER A 12 -6.97 -6.32 18.63
CA SER A 12 -7.72 -6.00 17.40
C SER A 12 -7.09 -4.82 16.65
N ALA A 13 -6.65 -3.77 17.35
CA ALA A 13 -5.97 -2.63 16.75
C ALA A 13 -4.59 -3.02 16.15
N ALA A 14 -3.83 -3.89 16.82
CA ALA A 14 -2.56 -4.41 16.31
C ALA A 14 -2.75 -5.27 15.04
N MET A 15 -3.76 -6.16 15.05
CA MET A 15 -4.12 -6.99 13.89
C MET A 15 -4.63 -6.13 12.71
N SER A 16 -5.39 -5.07 13.00
CA SER A 16 -5.85 -4.09 12.02
C SER A 16 -4.69 -3.29 11.41
N ALA A 17 -3.70 -2.90 12.22
CA ALA A 17 -2.50 -2.21 11.73
C ALA A 17 -1.64 -3.11 10.83
N GLU A 18 -1.48 -4.39 11.16
CA GLU A 18 -0.76 -5.37 10.34
C GLU A 18 -1.45 -5.62 9.00
N ALA A 19 -2.78 -5.75 9.00
CA ALA A 19 -3.57 -5.86 7.78
C ALA A 19 -3.43 -4.61 6.90
N MET A 20 -3.41 -3.41 7.49
CA MET A 20 -3.18 -2.16 6.76
C MET A 20 -1.78 -2.06 6.17
N ILE A 21 -0.74 -2.50 6.90
CA ILE A 21 0.63 -2.57 6.39
C ILE A 21 0.69 -3.53 5.20
N GLY A 22 0.11 -4.73 5.34
CA GLY A 22 0.03 -5.72 4.26
C GLY A 22 -0.72 -5.19 3.02
N LEU A 23 -1.85 -4.51 3.24
CA LEU A 23 -2.63 -3.88 2.17
C LEU A 23 -1.79 -2.83 1.42
N GLY A 24 -1.10 -1.94 2.15
CA GLY A 24 -0.23 -0.92 1.55
C GLY A 24 0.89 -1.53 0.71
N ILE A 25 1.53 -2.59 1.21
CA ILE A 25 2.58 -3.32 0.47
C ILE A 25 2.01 -3.96 -0.80
N THR A 26 0.84 -4.61 -0.74
CA THR A 26 0.19 -5.21 -1.90
C THR A 26 -0.16 -4.17 -2.96
N ILE A 27 -0.71 -3.02 -2.55
CA ILE A 27 -1.01 -1.91 -3.46
C ILE A 27 0.27 -1.37 -4.11
N ALA A 28 1.36 -1.24 -3.33
CA ALA A 28 2.64 -0.81 -3.87
C ALA A 28 3.23 -1.83 -4.87
N ALA A 29 3.11 -3.13 -4.59
CA ALA A 29 3.54 -4.18 -5.50
C ALA A 29 2.73 -4.18 -6.80
N LEU A 30 1.41 -3.99 -6.74
CA LEU A 30 0.57 -3.82 -7.93
C LEU A 30 0.97 -2.58 -8.74
N GLY A 31 1.30 -1.48 -8.06
CA GLY A 31 1.82 -0.28 -8.71
C GLY A 31 3.15 -0.53 -9.42
N LEU A 32 4.07 -1.29 -8.79
CA LEU A 32 5.34 -1.68 -9.41
C LEU A 32 5.13 -2.55 -10.65
N LEU A 33 4.18 -3.49 -10.61
CA LEU A 33 3.80 -4.27 -11.78
C LEU A 33 3.24 -3.37 -12.90
N GLY A 34 2.44 -2.36 -12.56
CA GLY A 34 1.96 -1.36 -13.52
C GLY A 34 3.10 -0.56 -14.16
N LEU A 35 4.10 -0.15 -13.38
CA LEU A 35 5.30 0.52 -13.90
C LEU A 35 6.08 -0.38 -14.86
N LEU A 36 6.29 -1.65 -14.50
CA LEU A 36 6.96 -2.63 -15.36
C LEU A 36 6.17 -2.89 -16.64
N LEU A 37 4.85 -2.93 -16.57
CA LEU A 37 3.97 -3.08 -17.74
C LEU A 37 4.05 -1.85 -18.64
N GLY A 38 4.03 -0.65 -18.07
CA GLY A 38 4.22 0.60 -18.79
C GLY A 38 5.59 0.69 -19.47
N TRP A 39 6.64 0.22 -18.79
CA TRP A 39 7.99 0.10 -19.36
C TRP A 39 8.05 -0.89 -20.53
N ALA A 40 7.40 -2.05 -20.39
CA ALA A 40 7.30 -3.03 -21.47
C ALA A 40 6.52 -2.48 -22.69
N GLN A 41 5.45 -1.72 -22.45
CA GLN A 41 4.69 -1.02 -23.50
C GLN A 41 5.54 0.05 -24.19
N HIS A 42 6.37 0.77 -23.43
CA HIS A 42 7.30 1.76 -23.95
C HIS A 42 8.33 1.11 -24.88
N MET A 43 8.91 -0.04 -24.50
CA MET A 43 9.80 -0.82 -25.36
C MET A 43 9.12 -1.33 -26.64
N ARG A 44 7.81 -1.58 -26.60
CA ARG A 44 6.99 -1.96 -27.77
C ARG A 44 6.51 -0.77 -28.60
N SER A 45 6.96 0.46 -28.33
CA SER A 45 6.55 1.66 -29.06
C SER A 45 5.04 1.94 -28.99
N VAL A 46 4.38 1.59 -27.87
CA VAL A 46 2.98 1.93 -27.61
C VAL A 46 2.94 3.09 -26.58
N PRO A 47 3.09 4.35 -27.02
CA PRO A 47 3.34 5.48 -26.12
C PRO A 47 2.13 5.81 -25.22
N GLU A 48 0.91 5.72 -25.73
CA GLU A 48 -0.30 6.01 -24.95
C GLU A 48 -0.51 4.99 -23.82
N GLY A 49 -0.35 3.70 -24.13
CA GLY A 49 -0.42 2.62 -23.15
C GLY A 49 0.68 2.73 -22.10
N ALA A 50 1.90 3.09 -22.51
CA ALA A 50 3.02 3.30 -21.60
C ALA A 50 2.75 4.44 -20.60
N MET A 51 2.28 5.61 -21.08
CA MET A 51 1.99 6.75 -20.20
C MET A 51 0.89 6.44 -19.19
N PHE A 52 -0.17 5.75 -19.62
CA PHE A 52 -1.25 5.34 -18.72
C PHE A 52 -0.76 4.41 -17.61
N TRP A 53 -0.05 3.33 -17.99
CA TRP A 53 0.44 2.34 -17.02
C TRP A 53 1.54 2.90 -16.10
N LEU A 54 2.40 3.78 -16.61
CA LEU A 54 3.41 4.46 -15.78
C LEU A 54 2.76 5.41 -14.77
N GLY A 55 1.78 6.21 -15.20
CA GLY A 55 1.06 7.13 -14.31
C GLY A 55 0.25 6.39 -13.24
N LEU A 56 -0.54 5.38 -13.65
CA LEU A 56 -1.32 4.55 -12.74
C LEU A 56 -0.42 3.77 -11.78
N GLY A 57 0.64 3.14 -12.29
CA GLY A 57 1.60 2.39 -11.50
C GLY A 57 2.29 3.27 -10.46
N GLY A 58 2.75 4.47 -10.85
CA GLY A 58 3.34 5.44 -9.93
C GLY A 58 2.39 5.90 -8.83
N ALA A 59 1.13 6.20 -9.18
CA ALA A 59 0.10 6.57 -8.20
C ALA A 59 -0.18 5.44 -7.20
N CYS A 60 -0.27 4.19 -7.67
CA CYS A 60 -0.44 3.02 -6.80
C CYS A 60 0.76 2.79 -5.88
N VAL A 61 1.99 2.91 -6.37
CA VAL A 61 3.20 2.83 -5.51
C VAL A 61 3.14 3.87 -4.41
N LEU A 62 2.88 5.14 -4.77
CA LEU A 62 2.83 6.23 -3.80
C LEU A 62 1.74 6.00 -2.75
N LEU A 63 0.53 5.63 -3.18
CA LEU A 63 -0.59 5.36 -2.27
C LEU A 63 -0.28 4.18 -1.34
N GLY A 64 0.24 3.07 -1.88
CA GLY A 64 0.60 1.89 -1.09
C GLY A 64 1.67 2.18 -0.04
N VAL A 65 2.68 2.98 -0.40
CA VAL A 65 3.73 3.43 0.54
C VAL A 65 3.16 4.33 1.63
N ILE A 66 2.27 5.28 1.29
CA ILE A 66 1.63 6.15 2.28
C ILE A 66 0.78 5.32 3.25
N ILE A 67 0.00 4.35 2.76
CA ILE A 67 -0.80 3.46 3.60
C ILE A 67 0.08 2.65 4.54
N ALA A 68 1.15 2.04 4.02
CA ALA A 68 2.07 1.25 4.83
C ALA A 68 2.82 2.11 5.87
N ALA A 69 3.25 3.32 5.49
CA ALA A 69 3.94 4.26 6.37
C ALA A 69 3.03 4.81 7.47
N THR A 70 1.80 5.21 7.13
CA THR A 70 0.82 5.70 8.12
C THR A 70 0.39 4.60 9.09
N ALA A 71 0.23 3.37 8.61
CA ALA A 71 -0.04 2.22 9.45
C ALA A 71 1.11 1.91 10.41
N ARG A 72 2.37 1.97 9.93
CA ARG A 72 3.57 1.85 10.77
C ARG A 72 3.68 2.96 11.81
N ALA A 73 3.42 4.21 11.43
CA ALA A 73 3.45 5.35 12.34
C ALA A 73 2.38 5.25 13.44
N ARG A 74 1.21 4.66 13.12
CA ARG A 74 0.16 4.37 14.11
C ARG A 74 0.51 3.22 15.06
N LYS A 75 1.26 2.21 14.61
CA LYS A 75 1.68 1.08 15.45
C LYS A 75 2.78 1.46 16.45
N GLY A 76 3.57 2.49 16.17
CA GLY A 76 4.67 2.97 17.03
C GLY A 76 4.29 4.05 18.06
N ARG A 77 3.06 4.56 18.04
CA ARG A 77 2.49 5.42 19.09
C ARG A 77 1.64 4.58 20.03
#